data_AF-A0A3S1GL70-F1
#
_entry.id   AF-A0A3S1GL70-F1
#
_cell.length_a   1.000
_cell.length_b   1.000
_cell.length_c   1.000
_cell.angle_alpha   90.00
_cell.angle_beta   90.00
_cell.angle_gamma   90.00
#
_symmetry.space_group_name_H-M   'P 1'
#
loop_
_entity.id
_entity.type
_entity.pdbx_description
1 polymer ?
#
loop_
_entity_poly.entity_id
_entity_poly.type
_entity_poly.pdbx_seq_one_letter_code
_entity_poly.pdbx_strand_id
1 'polypeptide(L)'
;MAGDRQGGDSVADPRADLSPDGIRQLLRQARAAKMNRLIDARASIDLASQNAPDAIASTGNYSRAMPSPADFTAVFGVEEGGKRYQEFSRKIDAGRQAFGLRTMPNQAIHAALRDVEPGPGSSEEDQARYQVAAAAALKILGDRRADPAGYVREVFPDVD
;
A
#
# COMPACT_ATOMS: atom_id res chain seq x y z
N MET A 1 -26.79 37.49 -43.38
CA MET A 1 -25.51 38.18 -43.12
C MET A 1 -25.40 38.29 -41.61
N ALA A 2 -24.90 37.28 -40.88
CA ALA A 2 -23.52 36.78 -40.80
C ALA A 2 -22.57 37.71 -40.02
N GLY A 3 -22.00 37.16 -38.94
CA GLY A 3 -20.82 37.63 -38.20
C GLY A 3 -21.13 38.40 -36.91
N ASP A 4 -20.47 38.17 -35.77
CA ASP A 4 -19.53 37.16 -35.28
C ASP A 4 -19.41 37.44 -33.77
N ARG A 5 -19.68 36.45 -32.92
CA ARG A 5 -18.72 35.74 -32.04
C ARG A 5 -17.90 36.58 -31.06
N GLN A 6 -18.21 36.33 -29.78
CA GLN A 6 -17.27 36.12 -28.67
C GLN A 6 -16.14 37.13 -28.48
N GLY A 7 -16.37 38.11 -27.60
CA GLY A 7 -15.31 38.61 -26.73
C GLY A 7 -15.01 37.55 -25.68
N GLY A 8 -13.95 36.77 -25.90
CA GLY A 8 -13.43 35.85 -24.91
C GLY A 8 -12.93 36.63 -23.69
N ASP A 9 -13.38 36.23 -22.50
CA ASP A 9 -12.65 36.49 -21.26
C ASP A 9 -11.25 35.92 -21.45
N SER A 10 -10.29 36.79 -21.78
CA SER A 10 -8.88 36.49 -21.61
C SER A 10 -8.68 36.24 -20.14
N VAL A 11 -8.59 34.96 -19.76
CA VAL A 11 -8.10 34.54 -18.45
C VAL A 11 -6.69 35.13 -18.34
N ALA A 12 -6.58 36.29 -17.68
CA ALA A 12 -5.32 36.93 -17.40
C ALA A 12 -4.45 35.91 -16.66
N ASP A 13 -3.26 35.61 -17.19
CA ASP A 13 -2.30 34.75 -16.51
C ASP A 13 -1.96 35.44 -15.17
N PRO A 14 -2.30 34.87 -14.01
CA PRO A 14 -2.02 35.50 -12.71
C PRO A 14 -0.52 35.69 -12.43
N ARG A 15 0.35 35.16 -13.31
CA ARG A 15 1.80 35.41 -13.31
C ARG A 15 2.18 36.69 -14.07
N ALA A 16 1.33 37.21 -14.94
CA ALA A 16 1.58 38.40 -15.74
C ALA A 16 1.65 39.68 -14.89
N ASP A 17 1.02 39.68 -13.72
CA ASP A 17 0.98 40.83 -12.80
C ASP A 17 2.04 40.77 -11.67
N LEU A 18 2.87 39.72 -11.63
CA LEU A 18 3.88 39.56 -10.58
C LEU A 18 5.21 40.20 -10.96
N SER A 19 5.78 40.98 -10.05
CA SER A 19 7.17 41.44 -10.17
C SER A 19 8.13 40.24 -10.21
N PRO A 20 9.35 40.39 -10.76
CA PRO A 20 10.36 39.32 -10.73
C PRO A 20 10.62 38.78 -9.31
N ASP A 21 10.53 39.61 -8.28
CA ASP A 21 10.61 39.20 -6.88
C ASP A 21 9.39 38.39 -6.42
N GLY A 22 8.19 38.80 -6.81
CA GLY A 22 6.95 38.04 -6.58
C GLY A 22 7.00 36.65 -7.20
N ILE A 23 7.49 36.54 -8.44
CA ILE A 23 7.70 35.25 -9.12
C ILE A 23 8.71 34.39 -8.34
N ARG A 24 9.85 34.97 -7.91
CA ARG A 24 10.85 34.25 -7.11
C ARG A 24 10.28 33.74 -5.79
N GLN A 25 9.50 34.55 -5.09
CA GLN A 25 8.87 34.16 -3.83
C GLN A 25 7.85 33.04 -4.02
N LEU A 26 7.00 33.14 -5.04
CA LEU A 26 6.02 32.10 -5.38
C LEU A 26 6.71 30.77 -5.70
N LEU A 27 7.81 30.79 -6.47
CA LEU A 27 8.59 29.58 -6.77
C LEU A 27 9.19 28.95 -5.51
N ARG A 28 9.67 29.75 -4.56
CA ARG A 28 10.17 29.23 -3.27
C ARG A 28 9.05 28.57 -2.46
N GLN A 29 7.89 29.21 -2.36
CA GLN A 29 6.72 28.67 -1.66
C GLN A 29 6.23 27.38 -2.30
N ALA A 30 6.15 27.33 -3.63
CA ALA A 30 5.75 26.13 -4.36
C ALA A 30 6.73 24.96 -4.13
N ARG A 31 8.04 25.23 -4.10
CA ARG A 31 9.06 24.22 -3.78
C ARG A 31 8.92 23.71 -2.34
N ALA A 32 8.74 24.60 -1.36
CA ALA A 32 8.52 24.22 0.02
C ALA A 32 7.26 23.36 0.20
N ALA A 33 6.14 23.78 -0.41
CA ALA A 33 4.90 23.01 -0.38
C ALA A 33 5.05 21.63 -1.03
N LYS A 34 5.81 21.53 -2.13
CA LYS A 34 6.12 20.25 -2.77
C LYS A 34 6.96 19.35 -1.85
N MET A 35 7.98 19.89 -1.19
CA MET A 35 8.82 19.12 -0.26
C MET A 35 8.00 18.59 0.91
N ASN A 36 7.13 19.42 1.51
CA ASN A 36 6.28 18.98 2.61
C ASN A 36 5.37 17.82 2.19
N ARG A 37 4.74 17.90 1.01
CA ARG A 37 3.93 16.79 0.48
C ARG A 37 4.73 15.50 0.29
N LEU A 38 5.98 15.59 -0.14
CA LEU A 38 6.84 14.40 -0.31
C LEU A 38 7.24 13.79 1.04
N ILE A 39 7.48 14.62 2.05
CA ILE A 39 7.75 14.16 3.42
C ILE A 39 6.51 13.44 3.98
N ASP A 40 5.33 14.03 3.84
CA ASP A 40 4.07 13.46 4.31
C ASP A 40 3.74 12.14 3.58
N ALA A 41 3.95 12.09 2.27
CA ALA A 41 3.78 10.89 1.47
C ALA A 41 4.74 9.78 1.91
N ARG A 42 6.02 10.12 2.16
CA ARG A 42 7.00 9.15 2.67
C ARG A 42 6.61 8.61 4.04
N ALA A 43 6.23 9.49 4.97
CA ALA A 43 5.77 9.07 6.29
C ALA A 43 4.54 8.17 6.22
N SER A 44 3.61 8.47 5.31
CA SER A 44 2.42 7.66 5.08
C SER A 44 2.76 6.27 4.51
N ILE A 45 3.69 6.21 3.56
CA ILE A 45 4.21 4.94 3.00
C ILE A 45 4.86 4.10 4.10
N ASP A 46 5.75 4.69 4.89
CA ASP A 46 6.49 3.98 5.94
C ASP A 46 5.52 3.44 7.00
N LEU A 47 4.54 4.25 7.40
CA LEU A 47 3.52 3.84 8.38
C LEU A 47 2.62 2.71 7.84
N ALA A 48 2.15 2.81 6.59
CA ALA A 48 1.34 1.76 6.00
C ALA A 48 2.15 0.48 5.81
N SER A 49 3.41 0.58 5.38
CA SER A 49 4.30 -0.57 5.19
C SER A 49 4.56 -1.34 6.48
N GLN A 50 4.56 -0.64 7.62
CA GLN A 50 4.75 -1.23 8.94
C GLN A 50 3.47 -1.82 9.52
N ASN A 51 2.32 -1.15 9.35
CA ASN A 51 1.11 -1.48 10.12
C ASN A 51 0.01 -2.15 9.30
N ALA A 52 -0.08 -1.86 8.00
CA ALA A 52 -1.20 -2.33 7.18
C ALA A 52 -1.23 -3.85 7.00
N PRO A 53 -0.10 -4.55 6.75
CA PRO A 53 -0.12 -6.02 6.64
C PRO A 53 -0.73 -6.71 7.87
N ASP A 54 -0.30 -6.30 9.07
CA ASP A 54 -0.78 -6.89 10.33
C ASP A 54 -2.23 -6.48 10.64
N ALA A 55 -2.59 -5.21 10.44
CA ALA A 55 -3.96 -4.75 10.64
C ALA A 55 -4.95 -5.48 9.72
N ILE A 56 -4.55 -5.72 8.46
CA ILE A 56 -5.35 -6.51 7.52
C ILE A 56 -5.40 -7.97 7.95
N ALA A 57 -4.29 -8.56 8.40
CA ALA A 57 -4.27 -9.94 8.86
C ALA A 57 -5.20 -10.21 10.04
N SER A 58 -5.34 -9.25 10.97
CA SER A 58 -6.22 -9.39 12.13
C SER A 58 -7.67 -9.00 11.84
N THR A 59 -7.88 -7.86 11.18
CA THR A 59 -9.21 -7.25 11.05
C THR A 59 -9.82 -7.33 9.65
N GLY A 60 -9.03 -7.71 8.64
CA GLY A 60 -9.42 -7.70 7.23
C GLY A 60 -9.40 -6.31 6.59
N ASN A 61 -9.06 -5.26 7.35
CA ASN A 61 -9.07 -3.88 6.88
C ASN A 61 -7.87 -3.06 7.40
N TYR A 62 -7.58 -1.96 6.73
CA TYR A 62 -6.66 -0.93 7.21
C TYR A 62 -7.39 0.41 7.25
N SER A 63 -7.41 1.06 8.41
CA SER A 63 -8.25 2.24 8.65
C SER A 63 -7.74 3.53 8.00
N ARG A 64 -6.48 3.56 7.55
CA ARG A 64 -5.87 4.72 6.89
C ARG A 64 -5.81 4.51 5.38
N ALA A 65 -5.53 5.61 4.67
CA ALA A 65 -5.35 5.56 3.22
C ALA A 65 -4.19 4.61 2.85
N MET A 66 -4.45 3.74 1.88
CA MET A 66 -3.42 2.86 1.32
C MET A 66 -2.57 3.67 0.34
N PRO A 67 -1.23 3.68 0.48
CA PRO A 67 -0.37 4.34 -0.49
C PRO A 67 -0.50 3.71 -1.88
N SER A 68 -0.57 4.56 -2.90
CA SER A 68 -0.72 4.18 -4.29
C SER A 68 0.64 4.04 -5.00
N PRO A 69 0.71 3.37 -6.17
CA PRO A 69 1.94 3.34 -6.98
C PRO A 69 2.50 4.74 -7.30
N ALA A 70 1.60 5.73 -7.47
CA ALA A 70 1.98 7.11 -7.74
C ALA A 70 2.69 7.77 -6.54
N ASP A 71 2.29 7.45 -5.31
CA ASP A 71 2.95 7.95 -4.09
C ASP A 71 4.38 7.41 -4.00
N PHE A 72 4.57 6.12 -4.26
CA PHE A 72 5.91 5.52 -4.30
C PHE A 72 6.76 6.13 -5.41
N THR A 73 6.20 6.34 -6.60
CA THR A 73 6.90 6.98 -7.72
C THR A 73 7.29 8.42 -7.39
N ALA A 74 6.40 9.18 -6.75
CA ALA A 74 6.65 10.56 -6.38
C ALA A 74 7.78 10.70 -5.36
N VAL A 75 7.88 9.75 -4.41
CA VAL A 75 8.85 9.78 -3.31
C VAL A 75 10.20 9.16 -3.67
N PHE A 76 10.20 8.05 -4.42
CA PHE A 76 11.40 7.25 -4.69
C PHE A 76 11.87 7.30 -6.15
N GLY A 77 11.09 7.91 -7.05
CA GLY A 77 11.29 7.81 -8.49
C GLY A 77 10.65 6.57 -9.10
N VAL A 78 10.61 6.49 -10.42
CA VAL A 78 9.86 5.46 -11.17
C VAL A 78 10.38 4.05 -10.89
N GLU A 79 11.69 3.82 -11.02
CA GLU A 79 12.27 2.48 -10.89
C GLU A 79 12.22 1.96 -9.45
N GLU A 80 12.79 2.72 -8.51
CA GLU A 80 12.83 2.32 -7.09
C GLU A 80 11.43 2.35 -6.46
N GLY A 81 10.59 3.32 -6.84
CA GLY A 81 9.19 3.37 -6.40
C GLY A 81 8.40 2.15 -6.88
N GLY A 82 8.61 1.72 -8.12
CA GLY A 82 8.00 0.49 -8.65
C GLY A 82 8.39 -0.75 -7.84
N LYS A 83 9.68 -0.93 -7.55
CA LYS A 83 10.18 -2.06 -6.73
C LYS A 83 9.59 -2.05 -5.32
N ARG A 84 9.64 -0.89 -4.64
CA ARG A 84 9.09 -0.74 -3.28
C ARG A 84 7.59 -0.97 -3.22
N TYR A 85 6.85 -0.51 -4.24
CA TYR A 85 5.41 -0.75 -4.32
C TYR A 85 5.09 -2.24 -4.52
N GLN A 86 5.89 -2.96 -5.32
CA GLN A 86 5.72 -4.41 -5.48
C GLN A 86 5.97 -5.15 -4.15
N GLU A 87 7.04 -4.80 -3.43
CA GLU A 87 7.31 -5.38 -2.11
C GLU A 87 6.19 -5.07 -1.11
N PHE A 88 5.74 -3.82 -1.07
CA PHE A 88 4.60 -3.39 -0.26
C PHE A 88 3.35 -4.20 -0.58
N SER A 89 3.00 -4.32 -1.87
CA SER A 89 1.82 -5.06 -2.33
C SER A 89 1.88 -6.53 -1.91
N ARG A 90 3.05 -7.20 -2.03
CA ARG A 90 3.22 -8.58 -1.56
C ARG A 90 2.96 -8.74 -0.07
N LYS A 91 3.39 -7.77 0.76
CA LYS A 91 3.10 -7.78 2.20
C LYS A 91 1.61 -7.59 2.49
N ILE A 92 0.95 -6.71 1.75
CA ILE A 92 -0.51 -6.51 1.86
C ILE A 92 -1.26 -7.79 1.48
N ASP A 93 -0.86 -8.45 0.40
CA ASP A 93 -1.48 -9.70 -0.04
C ASP A 93 -1.24 -10.83 0.97
N ALA A 94 -0.06 -10.88 1.60
CA ALA A 94 0.20 -11.83 2.67
C ALA A 94 -0.71 -11.56 3.88
N GLY A 95 -0.93 -10.30 4.24
CA GLY A 95 -1.89 -9.91 5.28
C GLY A 95 -3.32 -10.36 4.95
N ARG A 96 -3.77 -10.14 3.71
CA ARG A 96 -5.11 -10.58 3.25
C ARG A 96 -5.25 -12.11 3.30
N GLN A 97 -4.25 -12.84 2.85
CA GLN A 97 -4.26 -14.29 2.92
C GLN A 97 -4.24 -14.78 4.38
N ALA A 98 -3.44 -14.17 5.25
CA ALA A 98 -3.41 -14.50 6.67
C ALA A 98 -4.81 -14.32 7.31
N PHE A 99 -5.52 -13.24 6.98
CA PHE A 99 -6.90 -13.05 7.42
C PHE A 99 -7.83 -14.18 6.99
N GLY A 100 -7.68 -14.69 5.76
CA GLY A 100 -8.46 -15.84 5.28
C GLY A 100 -8.09 -17.17 5.97
N LEU A 101 -6.82 -17.34 6.35
CA LEU A 101 -6.33 -18.54 7.04
C LEU A 101 -6.67 -18.56 8.54
N ARG A 102 -7.00 -17.41 9.13
CA ARG A 102 -7.05 -17.25 10.60
C ARG A 102 -8.02 -18.19 11.30
N THR A 103 -9.11 -18.59 10.65
CA THR A 103 -10.10 -19.55 11.19
C THR A 103 -9.84 -21.00 10.79
N MET A 104 -8.90 -21.26 9.89
CA MET A 104 -8.62 -22.61 9.38
C MET A 104 -7.83 -23.45 10.39
N PRO A 105 -8.12 -24.76 10.55
CA PRO A 105 -7.26 -25.65 11.33
C PRO A 105 -5.82 -25.72 10.80
N ASN A 106 -4.83 -25.95 11.67
CA ASN A 106 -3.40 -26.04 11.26
C ASN A 106 -3.19 -27.03 10.09
N GLN A 107 -3.86 -28.19 10.13
CA GLN A 107 -3.77 -29.19 9.06
C GLN A 107 -4.26 -28.67 7.70
N ALA A 108 -5.29 -27.83 7.69
CA ALA A 108 -5.84 -27.24 6.47
C ALA A 108 -4.88 -26.18 5.91
N ILE A 109 -4.24 -25.40 6.79
CA ILE A 109 -3.19 -24.44 6.39
C ILE A 109 -2.01 -25.18 5.74
N HIS A 110 -1.53 -26.26 6.35
CA HIS A 110 -0.45 -27.06 5.77
C HIS A 110 -0.83 -27.74 4.45
N ALA A 111 -2.08 -28.19 4.30
CA ALA A 111 -2.58 -28.73 3.05
C ALA A 111 -2.60 -27.66 1.95
N ALA A 112 -3.23 -26.51 2.24
CA ALA A 112 -3.31 -25.40 1.29
C ALA A 112 -1.92 -24.90 0.84
N LEU A 113 -0.93 -24.88 1.74
CA LEU A 113 0.43 -24.48 1.39
C LEU A 113 1.11 -25.47 0.45
N ARG A 114 0.89 -26.79 0.65
CA ARG A 114 1.42 -27.83 -0.24
C ARG A 114 0.78 -27.79 -1.62
N ASP A 115 -0.52 -27.48 -1.70
CA ASP A 115 -1.25 -27.41 -2.97
C ASP A 115 -0.74 -26.30 -3.90
N VAL A 116 -0.11 -25.27 -3.33
CA VAL A 116 0.47 -24.13 -4.08
C VAL A 116 2.00 -24.17 -4.11
N GLU A 117 2.63 -25.25 -3.64
CA GLU A 117 4.08 -25.40 -3.63
C GLU A 117 4.62 -25.49 -5.07
N PRO A 118 5.56 -24.60 -5.48
CA PRO A 118 6.10 -24.60 -6.83
C PRO A 118 6.91 -25.88 -7.10
N GLY A 119 6.63 -26.53 -8.22
CA GLY A 119 7.39 -27.67 -8.70
C GLY A 119 8.67 -27.28 -9.45
N PRO A 120 9.48 -28.26 -9.87
CA PRO A 120 10.62 -28.01 -10.75
C PRO A 120 10.18 -27.30 -12.04
N GLY A 121 10.81 -26.17 -12.36
CA GLY A 121 10.50 -25.38 -13.55
C GLY A 121 9.30 -24.43 -13.42
N SER A 122 8.74 -24.27 -12.22
CA SER A 122 7.68 -23.28 -11.95
C SER A 122 8.13 -21.85 -12.26
N SER A 123 7.17 -21.03 -12.70
CA SER A 123 7.39 -19.63 -13.07
C SER A 123 7.75 -18.75 -11.87
N GLU A 124 8.32 -17.58 -12.12
CA GLU A 124 8.54 -16.57 -11.07
C GLU A 124 7.23 -16.13 -10.42
N GLU A 125 6.12 -16.14 -11.16
CA GLU A 125 4.79 -15.81 -10.64
C GLU A 125 4.31 -16.86 -9.65
N ASP A 126 4.47 -18.15 -9.96
CA ASP A 126 4.12 -19.24 -9.05
C ASP A 126 4.96 -19.19 -7.77
N GLN A 127 6.26 -18.89 -7.90
CA GLN A 127 7.14 -18.67 -6.75
C GLN A 127 6.68 -17.49 -5.89
N ALA A 128 6.30 -16.37 -6.50
CA ALA A 128 5.81 -15.20 -5.78
C ALA A 128 4.49 -15.49 -5.05
N ARG A 129 3.56 -16.20 -5.70
CA ARG A 129 2.29 -16.63 -5.08
C ARG A 129 2.54 -17.53 -3.88
N TYR A 130 3.45 -18.50 -4.02
CA TYR A 130 3.84 -19.38 -2.92
C TYR A 130 4.46 -18.61 -1.76
N GLN A 131 5.37 -17.66 -2.02
CA GLN A 131 5.99 -16.85 -0.97
C GLN A 131 4.96 -16.06 -0.16
N VAL A 132 3.94 -15.49 -0.83
CA VAL A 132 2.83 -14.80 -0.15
C VAL A 132 2.04 -15.77 0.73
N ALA A 133 1.68 -16.95 0.19
CA ALA A 133 0.96 -17.98 0.95
C ALA A 133 1.76 -18.52 2.14
N ALA A 134 3.06 -18.75 1.95
CA ALA A 134 3.97 -19.21 3.00
C ALA A 134 4.12 -18.16 4.10
N ALA A 135 4.26 -16.87 3.75
CA ALA A 135 4.33 -15.78 4.72
C ALA A 135 3.04 -15.67 5.54
N ALA A 136 1.88 -15.79 4.89
CA ALA A 136 0.58 -15.80 5.56
C ALA A 136 0.43 -16.98 6.54
N ALA A 137 0.79 -18.19 6.10
CA ALA A 137 0.75 -19.40 6.92
C ALA A 137 1.71 -19.30 8.12
N LEU A 138 2.94 -18.85 7.89
CA LEU A 138 3.94 -18.64 8.95
C LEU A 138 3.45 -17.65 10.01
N LYS A 139 2.82 -16.55 9.59
CA LYS A 139 2.23 -15.59 10.51
C LYS A 139 1.17 -16.25 11.41
N ILE A 140 0.16 -16.90 10.82
CA ILE A 140 -0.95 -17.49 11.57
C ILE A 140 -0.47 -18.60 12.52
N LEU A 141 0.40 -19.50 12.03
CA LEU A 141 0.95 -20.56 12.87
C LEU A 141 1.88 -20.02 13.97
N GLY A 142 2.59 -18.92 13.69
CA GLY A 142 3.41 -18.18 14.65
C GLY A 142 2.57 -17.56 15.76
N ASP A 143 1.52 -16.82 15.40
CA ASP A 143 0.61 -16.14 16.35
C ASP A 143 -0.07 -17.18 17.28
N ARG A 144 -0.57 -18.29 16.70
CA ARG A 144 -1.14 -19.42 17.48
C ARG A 144 -0.15 -20.03 18.46
N ARG A 145 1.14 -20.10 18.09
CA ARG A 145 2.18 -20.66 18.94
C ARG A 145 2.61 -19.69 20.04
N ALA A 146 2.63 -18.39 19.74
CA ALA A 146 3.06 -17.35 20.66
C ALA A 146 2.05 -17.11 21.78
N ASP A 147 0.75 -17.02 21.45
CA ASP A 147 -0.33 -16.87 22.42
C ASP A 147 -1.60 -17.63 21.96
N PRO A 148 -1.69 -18.94 22.21
CA PRO A 148 -2.83 -19.74 21.77
C PRO A 148 -4.17 -19.25 22.33
N ALA A 149 -4.21 -18.82 23.59
CA ALA A 149 -5.44 -18.42 24.25
C ALA A 149 -5.89 -17.02 23.80
N GLY A 150 -4.95 -16.07 23.67
CA GLY A 150 -5.22 -14.77 23.07
C GLY A 150 -5.71 -14.88 21.64
N TYR A 151 -5.06 -15.75 20.84
CA TYR A 151 -5.46 -16.00 19.46
C TYR A 151 -6.92 -16.48 19.34
N VAL A 152 -7.34 -17.43 20.18
CA VAL A 152 -8.73 -17.91 20.16
C VAL A 152 -9.71 -16.81 20.51
N ARG A 153 -9.46 -16.02 21.57
CA ARG A 153 -10.35 -14.91 21.96
C ARG A 153 -10.47 -13.84 20.88
N GLU A 154 -9.38 -13.55 20.17
CA GLU A 154 -9.37 -12.56 19.09
C GLU A 154 -10.13 -13.05 17.84
N VAL A 155 -9.94 -14.31 17.46
CA VAL A 155 -10.49 -14.85 16.20
C VAL A 155 -11.91 -15.38 16.36
N PHE A 156 -12.25 -15.89 17.54
CA PHE A 156 -13.53 -16.51 17.88
C PHE A 156 -14.13 -15.83 19.13
N PRO A 157 -14.62 -14.57 19.00
CA PRO A 157 -15.07 -13.78 20.14
C PRO A 157 -16.32 -14.35 20.85
N ASP A 158 -17.03 -15.27 20.20
CA ASP A 158 -18.21 -15.95 20.77
C ASP A 158 -17.84 -17.21 21.59
N VAL A 159 -16.55 -17.51 21.74
CA VAL A 159 -16.03 -18.63 22.52
C VAL A 159 -15.47 -18.08 23.83
N ASP A 160 -16.38 -17.81 24.78
CA ASP A 160 -16.11 -17.56 26.20
C ASP A 160 -16.98 -18.49 27.07
#